data_AF-A0A0D8I9A0-F1
#
_entry.id   AF-A0A0D8I9A0-F1
#
_cell.length_a   1.000
_cell.length_b   1.000
_cell.length_c   1.000
_cell.angle_alpha   90.00
_cell.angle_beta   90.00
_cell.angle_gamma   90.00
#
_symmetry.space_group_name_H-M   'P 1'
#
loop_
_entity.id
_entity.type
_entity.pdbx_description
1 polymer ?
#
loop_
_entity_poly.entity_id
_entity_poly.type
_entity_poly.pdbx_seq_one_letter_code
_entity_poly.pdbx_strand_id
1 'polypeptide(L)' 'MTEKEQVKKQLQEELEKVKQRLQMLDMIEEKLFQMKELAQRVVDEDLTDEEIQEINKQVQTLGEQVKLLDSEATQLS' A
#
# COMPACT_ATOMS: atom_id res chain seq x y z
N MET A 1 14.98 36.13 -1.91
CA MET A 1 13.66 35.56 -1.60
C MET A 1 13.13 36.24 -0.37
N THR A 2 11.85 36.60 -0.39
CA THR A 2 11.15 37.10 0.80
C THR A 2 10.82 35.94 1.75
N GLU A 3 10.63 36.24 3.04
CA GLU A 3 10.19 35.27 4.05
C GLU A 3 8.89 34.54 3.60
N LYS A 4 7.96 35.29 2.99
CA LYS A 4 6.73 34.74 2.40
C LYS A 4 6.98 33.72 1.29
N GLU A 5 7.99 33.93 0.45
CA GLU A 5 8.35 32.98 -0.61
C GLU A 5 8.98 31.71 -0.03
N GLN A 6 9.77 31.83 1.03
CA GLN A 6 10.36 30.68 1.72
C GLN A 6 9.28 29.81 2.39
N VAL A 7 8.34 30.44 3.11
CA VAL A 7 7.20 29.74 3.73
C VAL A 7 6.34 29.05 2.67
N LYS A 8 6.05 29.73 1.55
CA LYS A 8 5.30 29.12 0.44
C LYS A 8 6.01 27.90 -0.13
N LYS A 9 7.33 27.97 -0.32
CA LYS A 9 8.13 26.86 -0.83
C LYS A 9 8.10 25.65 0.12
N GLN A 10 8.29 25.88 1.42
CA GLN A 10 8.19 24.82 2.43
C GLN A 10 6.82 24.15 2.44
N LEU A 11 5.73 24.93 2.39
CA LEU A 11 4.39 24.38 2.32
C LEU A 11 4.12 23.56 1.05
N GLN A 12 4.73 23.93 -0.08
CA GLN A 12 4.63 23.16 -1.31
C GLN A 12 5.38 21.83 -1.22
N GLU A 13 6.56 21.82 -0.61
CA GLU A 13 7.35 20.60 -0.38
C GLU A 13 6.60 19.64 0.56
N GLU A 14 6.03 20.13 1.66
CA GLU A 14 5.22 19.33 2.58
C GLU A 14 3.93 18.80 1.93
N LEU A 15 3.26 19.61 1.11
CA LEU A 15 2.08 19.17 0.38
C LEU A 15 2.41 18.03 -0.59
N GLU A 16 3.56 18.07 -1.24
CA GLU A 16 3.97 17.03 -2.18
C GLU A 16 4.27 15.71 -1.46
N LYS A 17 4.93 15.75 -0.29
CA LYS A 17 5.13 14.57 0.56
C LYS A 17 3.81 13.92 0.96
N VAL A 18 2.83 14.75 1.38
CA VAL A 18 1.50 14.25 1.77
C VAL A 18 0.79 13.58 0.60
N LYS A 19 0.85 14.15 -0.61
CA LYS A 19 0.27 13.54 -1.81
C LYS A 19 0.90 12.19 -2.15
N GLN A 20 2.23 12.12 -2.11
CA GLN A 20 2.96 10.88 -2.37
C GLN A 20 2.61 9.81 -1.34
N ARG A 21 2.48 10.19 -0.06
CA ARG A 21 2.03 9.29 1.00
C ARG A 21 0.61 8.78 0.77
N LEU A 22 -0.33 9.64 0.36
CA LEU A 22 -1.69 9.22 0.05
C LEU A 22 -1.72 8.20 -1.09
N GLN A 23 -0.95 8.43 -2.17
CA GLN A 23 -0.86 7.48 -3.28
C GLN A 23 -0.34 6.10 -2.85
N MET A 24 0.66 6.04 -1.95
CA MET A 24 1.14 4.77 -1.42
C MET A 24 0.11 4.08 -0.53
N LEU A 25 -0.64 4.84 0.28
CA LEU A 25 -1.72 4.30 1.10
C LEU A 25 -2.85 3.72 0.23
N ASP A 26 -3.21 4.38 -0.87
CA ASP A 26 -4.19 3.87 -1.84
C ASP A 26 -3.70 2.52 -2.43
N MET A 27 -2.41 2.43 -2.77
CA MET A 27 -1.80 1.20 -3.29
C MET A 27 -1.72 0.06 -2.25
N ILE A 28 -1.60 0.39 -0.97
CA ILE A 28 -1.66 -0.56 0.14
C ILE A 28 -3.09 -1.07 0.31
N GLU A 29 -4.08 -0.17 0.31
CA GLU A 29 -5.49 -0.53 0.44
C GLU A 29 -5.92 -1.50 -0.66
N GLU A 30 -5.54 -1.24 -1.92
CA GLU A 30 -5.82 -2.13 -3.05
C GLU A 30 -5.28 -3.55 -2.82
N LYS A 31 -4.05 -3.68 -2.32
CA LYS A 31 -3.43 -4.99 -2.06
C LYS A 31 -4.08 -5.71 -0.89
N LEU A 32 -4.45 -4.99 0.16
CA LEU A 32 -5.20 -5.55 1.28
C LEU A 32 -6.58 -6.04 0.84
N PHE A 33 -7.23 -5.34 -0.08
CA PHE A 33 -8.48 -5.77 -0.68
C PHE A 33 -8.30 -7.05 -1.49
N GLN A 34 -7.26 -7.14 -2.32
CA GLN A 34 -6.91 -8.36 -3.07
C GLN A 34 -6.63 -9.54 -2.13
N MET A 35 -5.89 -9.34 -1.03
CA MET A 35 -5.66 -10.38 -0.01
C MET A 35 -6.98 -10.86 0.60
N LYS A 36 -7.92 -9.94 0.86
CA LYS A 36 -9.24 -10.29 1.39
C LYS A 36 -10.05 -11.13 0.40
N GLU A 37 -10.05 -10.77 -0.89
CA GLU A 37 -10.75 -11.54 -1.93
C GLU A 37 -10.19 -12.95 -2.05
N LEU A 38 -8.86 -13.09 -2.01
CA LEU A 38 -8.18 -14.39 -2.01
C LEU A 38 -8.57 -15.24 -0.79
N ALA A 39 -8.60 -14.64 0.41
CA ALA A 39 -9.02 -15.34 1.63
C ALA A 39 -10.51 -15.74 1.57
N GLN A 40 -11.37 -14.89 1.01
CA GLN A 40 -12.79 -15.18 0.85
C GLN A 40 -13.01 -16.34 -0.13
N ARG A 41 -12.22 -16.40 -1.21
CA ARG A 41 -12.27 -17.50 -2.19
C ARG A 41 -12.02 -18.86 -1.56
N VAL A 42 -11.08 -18.96 -0.61
CA VAL A 42 -10.80 -20.19 0.15
C VAL A 42 -11.99 -20.63 1.02
N VAL A 43 -12.81 -19.68 1.47
CA VAL A 43 -14.00 -19.97 2.28
C VAL A 43 -15.19 -20.37 1.41
N ASP A 44 -15.35 -19.72 0.26
CA ASP A 44 -16.54 -19.86 -0.59
C ASP A 44 -16.45 -20.99 -1.61
N GLU A 45 -15.24 -21.39 -2.01
CA GLU A 45 -14.99 -22.41 -3.03
C GLU A 45 -14.43 -23.70 -2.41
N ASP A 46 -14.80 -24.84 -2.98
CA ASP A 46 -14.20 -26.14 -2.65
C ASP A 46 -12.89 -26.30 -3.43
N LEU A 47 -11.83 -25.73 -2.88
CA LEU A 47 -10.50 -25.68 -3.49
C LEU A 47 -9.67 -26.90 -3.13
N THR A 48 -8.82 -27.31 -4.08
CA THR A 48 -7.79 -28.31 -3.82
C THR A 48 -6.65 -27.74 -2.97
N ASP A 49 -5.89 -28.62 -2.31
CA ASP A 49 -4.69 -28.23 -1.56
C ASP A 49 -3.69 -27.45 -2.41
N GLU A 50 -3.56 -27.79 -3.70
CA GLU A 50 -2.66 -27.10 -4.63
C GLU A 50 -3.13 -25.65 -4.89
N GLU A 51 -4.43 -25.43 -5.07
CA GLU A 51 -5.02 -24.11 -5.26
C GLU A 51 -4.90 -23.26 -3.98
N ILE A 52 -5.12 -23.85 -2.81
CA ILE A 52 -4.92 -23.19 -1.52
C ILE A 52 -3.46 -22.80 -1.33
N GLN A 53 -2.50 -23.65 -1.73
CA GLN A 53 -1.08 -23.30 -1.68
C GLN A 53 -0.74 -22.14 -2.61
N GLU A 54 -1.31 -22.10 -3.80
CA GLU A 54 -1.08 -20.99 -4.72
C GLU A 54 -1.67 -19.67 -4.20
N ILE A 55 -2.88 -19.71 -3.63
CA ILE A 55 -3.47 -18.55 -2.95
C ILE A 55 -2.56 -18.07 -1.81
N ASN A 56 -2.01 -18.97 -0.99
CA ASN A 56 -1.11 -18.60 0.09
C ASN A 56 0.16 -17.89 -0.42
N LYS A 57 0.74 -18.33 -1.55
CA LYS A 57 1.89 -17.64 -2.16
C LYS A 57 1.54 -16.23 -2.63
N GLN A 58 0.35 -16.07 -3.23
CA GLN A 58 -0.14 -14.75 -3.67
C GLN A 58 -0.35 -13.82 -2.48
N VAL A 59 -1.00 -14.30 -1.41
CA VAL A 59 -1.19 -13.54 -0.16
C VAL A 59 0.15 -13.14 0.46
N GLN A 60 1.13 -14.05 0.48
CA GLN A 60 2.47 -13.73 0.98
C GLN A 60 3.15 -12.63 0.16
N THR A 61 3.08 -12.73 -1.17
CA THR A 61 3.65 -11.75 -2.09
C THR A 61 3.01 -10.37 -1.90
N LEU A 62 1.68 -10.31 -1.80
CA LEU A 62 0.95 -9.08 -1.50
C LEU A 62 1.35 -8.51 -0.14
N GLY A 63 1.53 -9.37 0.88
CA GLY A 63 2.00 -8.96 2.19
C GLY A 63 3.41 -8.35 2.20
N GLU A 64 4.33 -8.88 1.38
CA GLU A 64 5.67 -8.31 1.19
C GLU A 64 5.60 -6.93 0.50
N GLN A 65 4.74 -6.79 -0.52
CA GLN A 65 4.53 -5.51 -1.21
C GLN A 65 3.93 -4.45 -0.28
N VAL A 66 2.95 -4.81 0.56
CA VAL A 66 2.37 -3.91 1.57
C VAL A 66 3.44 -3.42 2.54
N LYS A 67 4.31 -4.31 3.03
CA LYS A 67 5.41 -3.92 3.94
C LYS A 67 6.40 -2.95 3.29
N LEU A 68 6.71 -3.15 2.01
CA LEU A 68 7.60 -2.25 1.28
C LEU A 68 6.97 -0.86 1.15
N LEU A 69 5.71 -0.80 0.69
CA LEU A 69 4.99 0.46 0.53
C LEU A 69 4.81 1.20 1.86
N ASP A 70 4.52 0.49 2.95
CA ASP A 70 4.37 1.07 4.29
C ASP A 70 5.69 1.67 4.80
N SER A 71 6.80 0.99 4.54
CA SER A 71 8.14 1.50 4.83
C SER A 71 8.44 2.78 4.03
N GLU A 72 8.14 2.81 2.73
CA GLU A 72 8.33 3.99 1.89
C GLU A 72 7.44 5.16 2.33
N ALA A 73 6.17 4.89 2.65
CA ALA A 73 5.24 5.89 3.18
C ALA A 73 5.69 6.48 4.51
N THR A 74 6.27 5.66 5.37
CA THR A 74 6.81 6.11 6.67
C THR A 74 8.05 7.00 6.50
N GLN A 75 8.89 6.75 5.49
CA GLN A 75 10.07 7.58 5.21
C GLN A 75 9.74 9.00 4.70
N LEU A 76 8.51 9.23 4.22
CA LEU A 76 8.03 10.56 3.84
C LEU A 76 7.48 11.39 5.02
N SER A 77 7.44 10.81 6.23
CA SER A 77 6.92 11.44 7.46
C SER A 77 8.01 12.19 8.22
#